data_AF-A0A077QZG2-F1
#
_entry.id   AF-A0A077QZG2-F1
#
_cell.length_a   1.000
_cell.length_b   1.000
_cell.length_c   1.000
_cell.angle_alpha   90.00
_cell.angle_beta   90.00
_cell.angle_gamma   90.00
#
_symmetry.space_group_name_H-M   'P 1'
#
loop_
_entity.id
_entity.type
_entity.pdbx_description
1 polymer ?
#
loop_
_entity_poly.entity_id
_entity_poly.type
_entity_poly.pdbx_seq_one_letter_code
_entity_poly.pdbx_strand_id
1 'polypeptide(L)'
;MASRFAAGLFGRALTSGSTAAARVQGQSAVRRLATAAGENEFVAERAHHKEHAGKSADLWRKVSLYVCIPGSIVLGVYIYGIEKHHYDHAVHEYHENDNQPPERTFYEYNNIRRKAFPWGDGSKSFFHNDMINHPKDP
;
A
#
# COMPACT_ATOMS: atom_id res chain seq x y z
N MET A 1 37.06 -66.58 4.85
CA MET A 1 37.71 -67.43 3.84
C MET A 1 38.89 -66.68 3.26
N ALA A 2 40.00 -67.41 3.11
CA ALA A 2 41.29 -66.94 2.65
C ALA A 2 41.27 -66.38 1.22
N SER A 3 42.18 -65.46 0.90
CA SER A 3 43.30 -65.71 -0.03
C SER A 3 43.88 -64.37 -0.51
N ARG A 4 45.05 -63.96 0.02
CA ARG A 4 46.39 -63.96 -0.63
C ARG A 4 46.50 -63.04 -1.86
N PHE A 5 47.43 -62.08 -1.80
CA PHE A 5 48.50 -61.81 -2.78
C PHE A 5 49.29 -60.60 -2.24
N ALA A 6 50.42 -60.84 -1.57
CA ALA A 6 51.79 -60.78 -2.10
C ALA A 6 52.42 -59.38 -1.94
N ALA A 7 53.23 -59.26 -0.89
CA ALA A 7 54.17 -58.17 -0.70
C ALA A 7 55.35 -58.36 -1.67
N GLY A 8 55.63 -57.34 -2.48
CA GLY A 8 56.74 -57.29 -3.41
C GLY A 8 57.51 -55.97 -3.26
N LEU A 9 58.62 -56.07 -2.54
CA LEU A 9 59.90 -55.36 -2.63
C LEU A 9 59.97 -53.89 -3.09
N PHE A 10 60.57 -53.12 -2.18
CA PHE A 10 61.28 -51.86 -2.34
C PHE A 10 62.12 -51.73 -3.61
N GLY A 11 62.04 -50.56 -4.25
CA GLY A 11 63.02 -50.04 -5.20
C GLY A 11 62.95 -48.51 -5.27
N ARG A 12 63.94 -47.82 -4.68
CA ARG A 12 64.06 -46.36 -4.70
C ARG A 12 64.45 -45.87 -6.08
N ALA A 13 63.86 -44.77 -6.52
CA ALA A 13 64.57 -43.78 -7.33
C ALA A 13 64.03 -42.38 -6.98
N LEU A 14 64.82 -41.65 -6.19
CA LEU A 14 64.68 -40.20 -6.06
C LEU A 14 65.15 -39.58 -7.38
N THR A 15 64.24 -39.02 -8.15
CA THR A 15 64.60 -38.04 -9.20
C THR A 15 64.07 -36.69 -8.78
N SER A 16 65.00 -35.80 -8.44
CA SER A 16 64.74 -34.37 -8.30
C SER A 16 64.36 -33.83 -9.67
N GLY A 17 63.07 -33.56 -9.86
CA GLY A 17 62.55 -32.84 -11.01
C GLY A 17 61.94 -31.55 -10.52
N SER A 18 62.61 -30.42 -10.79
CA SER A 18 62.02 -29.09 -10.65
C SER A 18 60.76 -29.01 -11.49
N THR A 19 59.60 -29.12 -10.85
CA THR A 19 58.34 -28.74 -11.47
C THR A 19 58.28 -27.23 -11.50
N ALA A 20 58.84 -26.63 -12.55
CA ALA A 20 58.45 -25.29 -12.95
C ALA A 20 56.96 -25.36 -13.31
N ALA A 21 56.10 -25.06 -12.35
CA ALA A 21 54.68 -24.89 -12.57
C ALA A 21 54.51 -23.69 -13.51
N ALA A 22 54.41 -23.97 -14.82
CA ALA A 22 53.95 -22.98 -15.78
C ALA A 22 52.55 -22.57 -15.33
N ARG A 23 52.43 -21.37 -14.75
CA ARG A 23 51.13 -20.73 -14.56
C ARG A 23 50.54 -20.55 -15.95
N VAL A 24 49.65 -21.45 -16.35
CA VAL A 24 48.69 -21.17 -17.40
C VAL A 24 47.84 -20.02 -16.86
N GLN A 25 48.26 -18.81 -17.21
CA GLN A 25 47.48 -17.62 -17.04
C GLN A 25 46.35 -17.74 -18.06
N GLY A 26 45.36 -18.59 -17.75
CA GLY A 26 44.10 -18.63 -18.45
C GLY A 26 43.57 -17.21 -18.35
N GLN A 27 43.64 -16.48 -19.46
CA GLN A 27 42.98 -15.20 -19.57
C GLN A 27 41.53 -15.49 -19.21
N SER A 28 41.13 -15.10 -18.01
CA SER A 28 39.72 -15.04 -17.65
C SER A 28 39.14 -14.07 -18.67
N ALA A 29 38.48 -14.61 -19.69
CA ALA A 29 37.67 -13.83 -20.59
C ALA A 29 36.58 -13.23 -19.71
N VAL A 30 36.87 -12.07 -19.12
CA VAL A 30 35.86 -11.22 -18.50
C VAL A 30 34.89 -10.99 -19.63
N ARG A 31 33.73 -11.67 -19.61
CA ARG A 31 32.61 -11.31 -20.47
C ARG A 31 32.21 -9.91 -20.06
N ARG A 32 32.87 -8.93 -20.67
CA ARG A 32 32.35 -7.59 -20.78
C ARG A 32 31.18 -7.74 -21.72
N LEU A 33 30.00 -7.98 -21.15
CA LEU A 33 28.76 -7.79 -21.86
C LEU A 33 28.70 -6.29 -22.17
N ALA A 34 29.35 -5.90 -23.25
CA ALA A 34 29.12 -4.62 -23.87
C ALA A 34 27.70 -4.70 -24.42
N THR A 35 26.71 -4.34 -23.61
CA THR A 35 25.42 -3.92 -24.15
C THR A 35 25.76 -2.72 -25.03
N ALA A 36 25.74 -2.92 -26.35
CA ALA A 36 26.06 -1.88 -27.30
C ALA A 36 25.30 -0.60 -26.92
N ALA A 37 26.05 0.51 -26.80
CA ALA A 37 25.50 1.85 -26.56
C ALA A 37 24.84 2.38 -27.85
N GLY A 38 23.89 1.60 -28.38
CA GLY A 38 23.14 1.85 -29.61
C GLY A 38 21.66 1.53 -29.41
N GLU A 39 20.85 1.83 -30.42
CA GLU A 39 19.41 1.55 -30.39
C GLU A 39 19.15 0.04 -30.28
N ASN A 40 18.82 -0.38 -29.06
CA ASN A 40 18.41 -1.75 -28.73
C ASN A 40 16.89 -1.75 -28.56
N GLU A 41 16.21 -2.85 -28.92
CA GLU A 41 14.75 -3.01 -28.79
C GLU A 41 14.23 -2.59 -27.41
N PHE A 42 14.93 -2.96 -26.34
CA PHE A 42 14.61 -2.54 -24.97
C PHE A 42 14.59 -1.02 -24.75
N VAL A 43 15.53 -0.29 -25.38
CA VAL A 43 15.61 1.18 -25.29
C VAL A 43 14.47 1.82 -26.09
N ALA A 44 14.14 1.26 -27.26
CA ALA A 44 13.02 1.70 -28.08
C ALA A 44 11.67 1.49 -27.38
N GLU A 45 11.44 0.32 -26.78
CA GLU A 45 10.25 0.02 -25.97
C GLU A 45 10.11 0.97 -24.78
N ARG A 46 11.22 1.27 -24.09
CA ARG A 46 11.20 2.21 -22.96
C ARG A 46 10.90 3.65 -23.40
N ALA A 47 11.40 4.07 -24.56
CA ALA A 47 11.05 5.36 -25.14
C ALA A 47 9.57 5.42 -25.53
N HIS A 48 9.05 4.36 -26.17
CA HIS A 48 7.63 4.23 -26.50
C HIS A 48 6.73 4.28 -25.26
N HIS A 49 7.07 3.55 -24.20
CA HIS A 49 6.34 3.61 -22.92
C HIS A 49 6.36 5.01 -22.31
N LYS A 50 7.50 5.72 -22.38
CA LYS A 50 7.61 7.08 -21.86
C LYS A 50 6.71 8.05 -22.64
N GLU A 51 6.66 7.92 -23.97
CA GLU A 51 5.78 8.74 -24.80
C GLU A 51 4.30 8.44 -24.53
N HIS A 52 3.93 7.15 -24.50
CA HIS A 52 2.56 6.73 -24.19
C HIS A 52 2.12 7.22 -22.80
N ALA A 53 2.98 7.06 -21.78
CA ALA A 53 2.71 7.55 -20.43
C ALA A 53 2.51 9.07 -20.40
N GLY A 54 3.29 9.84 -21.15
CA GLY A 54 3.12 11.28 -21.27
C GLY A 54 1.74 11.66 -21.84
N LYS A 55 1.32 10.98 -22.91
CA LYS A 55 -0.01 11.19 -23.51
C LYS A 55 -1.14 10.79 -22.56
N SER A 56 -1.02 9.63 -21.91
CA SER A 56 -2.00 9.17 -20.91
C SER A 56 -2.10 10.13 -19.74
N ALA A 57 -0.98 10.64 -19.22
CA ALA A 57 -0.97 11.58 -18.11
C ALA A 57 -1.65 12.90 -18.47
N ASP A 58 -1.40 13.45 -19.66
CA ASP A 58 -2.08 14.68 -20.08
C ASP A 58 -3.58 14.47 -20.32
N LEU A 59 -3.99 13.32 -20.87
CA LEU A 59 -5.40 12.94 -20.97
C LEU A 59 -6.07 12.92 -19.59
N TRP A 60 -5.50 12.20 -18.62
CA TRP A 60 -6.09 12.09 -17.28
C TRP A 60 -6.10 13.42 -16.55
N ARG A 61 -5.06 14.25 -16.70
CA ARG A 61 -5.07 15.62 -16.18
C ARG A 61 -6.25 16.42 -16.72
N LYS A 62 -6.51 16.34 -18.02
CA LYS A 62 -7.65 17.03 -18.66
C LYS A 62 -8.98 16.49 -18.15
N VAL A 63 -9.15 15.16 -18.05
CA VAL A 63 -10.38 14.56 -17.51
C VAL A 63 -10.63 15.02 -16.08
N SER A 64 -9.63 14.97 -15.21
CA SER A 64 -9.77 15.43 -13.83
C SER A 64 -10.17 16.91 -13.75
N LEU A 65 -9.54 17.77 -14.56
CA LEU A 65 -9.82 19.21 -14.52
C LEU A 65 -11.14 19.62 -15.17
N TYR A 66 -11.50 19.00 -16.29
CA TYR A 66 -12.64 19.42 -17.11
C TYR A 66 -13.90 18.58 -16.92
N VAL A 67 -13.78 17.40 -16.30
CA VAL A 67 -14.94 16.53 -16.03
C VAL A 67 -15.14 16.37 -14.53
N CYS A 68 -14.13 15.90 -13.80
CA CYS A 68 -14.28 15.61 -12.37
C CYS A 68 -14.56 16.88 -11.57
N ILE A 69 -13.79 17.97 -11.75
CA ILE A 69 -14.02 19.21 -10.99
C ILE A 69 -15.43 19.79 -11.26
N PRO A 70 -15.88 20.03 -12.52
CA PRO A 70 -17.24 20.51 -12.75
C PRO A 70 -18.32 19.55 -12.24
N GLY A 71 -18.12 18.23 -12.42
CA GLY A 71 -19.05 17.22 -11.89
C GLY A 71 -19.16 17.26 -10.36
N SER A 72 -18.04 17.40 -9.66
CA SER A 72 -18.01 17.55 -8.20
C SER A 72 -18.68 18.83 -7.74
N ILE A 73 -18.58 19.94 -8.49
CA ILE A 73 -19.28 21.19 -8.15
C ILE A 73 -20.80 21.00 -8.25
N VAL A 74 -21.29 20.43 -9.36
CA VAL A 74 -22.73 20.18 -9.55
C VAL A 74 -23.27 19.27 -8.44
N LEU A 75 -22.56 18.17 -8.16
CA LEU A 75 -22.94 17.25 -7.08
C LEU A 75 -22.87 17.93 -5.71
N GLY A 76 -21.85 18.77 -5.48
CA GLY A 76 -21.69 19.52 -4.23
C GLY A 76 -22.85 20.47 -3.96
N VAL A 77 -23.32 21.20 -4.98
CA VAL A 77 -24.49 22.08 -4.86
C VAL A 77 -25.75 21.27 -4.56
N TYR A 78 -25.95 20.14 -5.24
CA TYR A 78 -27.10 19.27 -5.02
C TYR A 78 -27.13 18.70 -3.58
N ILE A 79 -26.01 18.14 -3.13
CA ILE A 79 -25.89 17.58 -1.77
C ILE A 79 -26.03 18.68 -0.72
N TYR A 80 -25.47 19.88 -0.96
CA TYR A 80 -25.62 21.01 -0.05
C TYR A 80 -27.09 21.37 0.18
N GLY A 81 -27.93 21.32 -0.86
CA GLY A 81 -29.37 21.57 -0.72
C GLY A 81 -30.03 20.55 0.21
N ILE A 82 -29.76 19.25 0.00
CA ILE A 82 -30.29 18.17 0.84
C ILE A 82 -29.80 18.31 2.29
N GLU A 83 -28.50 18.52 2.47
CA GLU A 83 -27.90 18.61 3.79
C GLU A 83 -28.38 19.84 4.57
N LYS A 84 -28.62 20.95 3.87
CA LYS A 84 -29.25 22.13 4.47
C LYS A 84 -30.64 21.79 5.02
N HIS A 85 -31.45 21.04 4.29
CA HIS A 85 -32.75 20.60 4.79
C HIS A 85 -32.62 19.68 6.01
N HIS A 86 -31.70 18.70 5.99
CA HIS A 86 -31.44 17.86 7.17
C HIS A 86 -30.99 18.66 8.38
N TYR A 87 -30.10 19.63 8.18
CA TYR A 87 -29.62 20.51 9.25
C TYR A 87 -30.75 21.35 9.83
N ASP A 88 -31.54 22.00 8.97
CA ASP A 88 -32.66 22.84 9.39
C ASP A 88 -33.68 21.97 10.19
N HIS A 89 -34.00 20.74 9.73
CA HIS A 89 -34.85 19.81 10.48
C HIS A 89 -34.27 19.42 11.85
N ALA A 90 -32.99 19.06 11.91
CA ALA A 90 -32.35 18.68 13.17
C ALA A 90 -32.34 19.84 14.19
N VAL A 91 -32.13 21.08 13.72
CA VAL A 91 -32.17 22.28 14.55
C VAL A 91 -33.59 22.57 15.04
N HIS A 92 -34.59 22.49 14.15
CA HIS A 92 -35.99 22.67 14.52
C HIS A 92 -36.44 21.64 15.57
N GLU A 93 -36.20 20.35 15.32
CA GLU A 93 -36.52 19.28 16.26
C GLU A 93 -35.82 19.47 17.62
N TYR A 94 -34.56 19.87 17.63
CA TYR A 94 -33.83 20.12 18.87
C TYR A 94 -34.42 21.28 19.68
N HIS A 95 -34.78 22.39 19.03
CA HIS A 95 -35.37 23.54 19.71
C HIS A 95 -36.82 23.30 20.17
N GLU A 96 -37.60 22.52 19.42
CA GLU A 96 -38.96 22.12 19.80
C GLU A 96 -38.98 21.17 21.00
N ASN A 97 -37.91 20.42 21.23
CA ASN A 97 -37.74 19.49 22.36
C ASN A 97 -36.87 20.09 23.49
N ASP A 98 -37.05 21.37 23.83
CA ASP A 98 -36.36 22.05 24.93
C ASP A 98 -34.81 22.01 24.86
N ASN A 99 -34.25 22.05 23.64
CA ASN A 99 -32.82 21.87 23.40
C ASN A 99 -32.30 20.50 23.87
N GLN A 100 -33.10 19.46 23.63
CA GLN A 100 -32.71 18.07 23.82
C GLN A 100 -33.01 17.25 22.56
N PRO A 101 -32.29 16.13 22.35
CA PRO A 101 -32.62 15.22 21.27
C PRO A 101 -34.08 14.74 21.35
N PRO A 102 -34.80 14.61 20.22
CA PRO A 102 -36.22 14.25 20.21
C PRO A 102 -36.52 12.97 20.96
N GLU A 103 -37.62 12.94 21.72
CA GLU A 103 -38.01 11.75 22.47
C GLU A 103 -38.16 10.54 21.55
N ARG A 104 -37.52 9.41 21.91
CA ARG A 104 -37.55 8.16 21.15
C ARG A 104 -37.77 6.99 22.10
N THR A 105 -38.40 5.94 21.60
CA THR A 105 -38.52 4.68 22.33
C THR A 105 -37.13 4.07 22.57
N PHE A 106 -36.71 4.01 23.84
CA PHE A 106 -35.45 3.38 24.21
C PHE A 106 -35.61 1.88 24.38
N TYR A 107 -34.89 1.14 23.54
CA TYR A 107 -34.75 -0.30 23.67
C TYR A 107 -33.50 -0.66 24.45
N GLU A 108 -33.49 -1.82 25.11
CA GLU A 108 -32.35 -2.32 25.90
C GLU A 108 -31.05 -2.44 25.09
N TYR A 109 -31.17 -2.62 23.77
CA TYR A 109 -30.02 -2.70 22.87
C TYR A 109 -29.46 -1.33 22.46
N ASN A 110 -30.18 -0.24 22.72
CA ASN A 110 -29.70 1.11 22.43
C ASN A 110 -28.67 1.55 23.46
N ASN A 111 -27.66 2.30 23.03
CA ASN A 111 -26.67 2.93 23.91
C ASN A 111 -25.99 2.02 24.94
N ILE A 112 -25.89 0.70 24.69
CA ILE A 112 -25.23 -0.24 25.60
C ILE A 112 -23.80 0.24 25.90
N ARG A 113 -23.46 0.32 27.19
CA ARG A 113 -22.08 0.53 27.68
C ARG A 113 -21.78 -0.46 28.79
N ARG A 114 -20.86 -1.40 28.52
CA ARG A 114 -20.32 -2.35 29.51
C ARG A 114 -19.12 -1.78 30.28
N LYS A 115 -18.34 -0.92 29.62
CA LYS A 115 -17.21 -0.18 30.17
C LYS A 115 -17.30 1.25 29.68
N ALA A 116 -16.87 2.20 30.52
CA ALA A 116 -16.72 3.60 30.13
C ALA A 116 -15.68 3.76 29.01
N PHE A 117 -15.86 4.79 28.17
CA PHE A 117 -14.85 5.13 27.17
C PHE A 117 -13.57 5.66 27.84
N PRO A 118 -12.39 5.50 27.20
CA PRO A 118 -11.11 5.91 27.79
C PRO A 118 -10.80 7.42 27.65
N TRP A 119 -11.79 8.26 27.30
CA TRP A 119 -11.65 9.70 27.13
C TRP A 119 -12.79 10.45 27.80
N GLY A 120 -12.57 11.74 28.07
CA GLY A 120 -13.57 12.61 28.68
C GLY A 120 -14.09 12.06 30.01
N ASP A 121 -15.41 12.10 30.17
CA ASP A 121 -16.15 11.52 31.30
C ASP A 121 -16.49 10.03 31.09
N GLY A 122 -16.11 9.46 29.95
CA GLY A 122 -16.40 8.08 29.56
C GLY A 122 -17.84 7.80 29.13
N SER A 123 -18.71 8.81 29.07
CA SER A 123 -20.14 8.65 28.73
C SER A 123 -20.40 8.82 27.23
N LYS A 124 -19.71 9.78 26.60
CA LYS A 124 -19.89 10.17 25.20
C LYS A 124 -18.98 9.39 24.25
N SER A 125 -19.53 8.99 23.10
CA SER A 125 -18.75 8.41 22.00
C SER A 125 -17.78 9.45 21.41
N PHE A 126 -16.83 9.00 20.59
CA PHE A 126 -15.80 9.87 20.01
C PHE A 126 -16.39 10.97 19.11
N PHE A 127 -17.46 10.66 18.37
CA PHE A 127 -18.22 11.59 17.55
C PHE A 127 -19.64 11.80 18.11
N HIS A 128 -19.74 12.09 19.41
CA HIS A 128 -21.03 12.36 20.05
C HIS A 128 -21.51 13.78 19.73
N ASN A 129 -22.76 13.91 19.30
CA ASN A 129 -23.42 15.19 19.06
C ASN A 129 -24.66 15.31 19.95
N ASP A 130 -24.64 16.27 20.88
CA ASP A 130 -25.69 16.51 21.88
C ASP A 130 -27.04 16.90 21.26
N MET A 131 -27.09 17.32 19.99
CA MET A 131 -28.35 17.61 19.29
C MET A 131 -29.11 16.36 18.84
N ILE A 132 -28.40 15.26 18.57
CA ILE A 132 -28.96 14.08 17.90
C ILE A 132 -28.71 12.76 18.64
N ASN A 133 -27.72 12.73 19.54
CA ASN A 133 -27.33 11.53 20.27
C ASN A 133 -27.85 11.60 21.69
N HIS A 134 -28.56 10.56 22.08
CA HIS A 134 -29.02 10.43 23.44
C HIS A 134 -27.91 9.95 24.38
N PRO A 135 -27.95 10.35 25.66
CA PRO A 135 -27.11 9.75 26.69
C PRO A 135 -27.49 8.27 26.89
N LYS A 136 -26.66 7.56 27.65
CA LYS A 136 -26.90 6.14 27.98
C LYS A 136 -28.20 5.95 28.75
N ASP A 137 -28.42 6.81 29.74
CA ASP A 137 -29.55 6.81 30.65
C ASP A 137 -30.32 8.12 30.39
N PRO A 138 -31.21 8.15 29.37
CA PRO A 138 -32.01 9.31 28.98
C PRO A 138 -33.08 9.68 30.00
#